data_AF-A0A944DF35-F1
#
_entry.id   AF-A0A944DF35-F1
#
_cell.length_a   1.000
_cell.length_b   1.000
_cell.length_c   1.000
_cell.angle_alpha   90.00
_cell.angle_beta   90.00
_cell.angle_gamma   90.00
#
_symmetry.space_group_name_H-M   'P 1'
#
loop_
_entity.id
_entity.type
_entity.pdbx_description
1 polymer ?
#
loop_
_entity_poly.entity_id
_entity_poly.type
_entity_poly.pdbx_seq_one_letter_code
_entity_poly.pdbx_strand_id
1 'polypeptide(L)' 'MLTSDIKTVLWDIPQDQIKTLPQEFIIQRALTYGGVRLITQLMHQYGSSTVKTVLHNMKSGAITQKKQYYLEQYLLP' A
#
# COMPACT_ATOMS: atom_id res chain seq x y z
N MET A 1 12.44 8.15 -6.49
CA MET A 1 12.92 8.25 -5.09
C MET A 1 11.84 7.71 -4.17
N LEU A 2 12.18 6.86 -3.20
CA LEU A 2 11.24 6.40 -2.17
C LEU A 2 10.88 7.60 -1.28
N THR A 3 9.59 7.93 -1.16
CA THR A 3 9.11 9.03 -0.33
C THR A 3 9.36 8.74 1.15
N SER A 4 9.48 9.77 2.00
CA SER A 4 9.61 9.60 3.47
C SER A 4 8.57 8.63 4.04
N ASP A 5 7.36 8.70 3.49
CA ASP A 5 6.18 8.00 3.96
C ASP A 5 6.27 6.47 3.73
N ILE A 6 6.98 6.02 2.68
CA ILE A 6 7.15 4.59 2.40
C ILE A 6 8.17 3.96 3.34
N LYS A 7 9.18 4.72 3.78
CA LYS A 7 10.13 4.27 4.79
C LYS A 7 9.44 4.09 6.14
N THR A 8 8.43 4.90 6.44
CA THR A 8 7.63 4.77 7.66
C THR A 8 6.85 3.46 7.71
N VAL A 9 6.33 2.95 6.59
CA VAL A 9 5.60 1.67 6.56
C VAL A 9 6.50 0.44 6.37
N LEU A 10 7.78 0.65 6.03
CA LEU A 10 8.81 -0.38 5.86
C LEU A 10 9.94 -0.21 6.90
N TRP A 11 9.61 0.32 8.09
CA TRP A 11 10.59 0.65 9.13
C TRP A 11 11.37 -0.56 9.65
N ASP A 12 10.82 -1.76 9.46
CA ASP A 12 11.36 -3.06 9.81
C ASP A 12 12.29 -3.67 8.74
N ILE A 13 12.43 -3.02 7.57
CA ILE A 13 13.25 -3.53 6.46
C ILE A 13 14.50 -2.67 6.27
N PRO A 14 15.70 -3.28 6.14
CA PRO A 14 16.93 -2.57 5.78
C PRO A 14 16.79 -1.78 4.47
N GLN A 15 17.28 -0.53 4.45
CA GLN A 15 17.03 0.39 3.32
C GLN A 15 17.59 -0.10 1.98
N ASP A 16 18.71 -0.81 2.02
CA ASP A 16 19.36 -1.45 0.87
C ASP A 16 18.50 -2.56 0.26
N GLN A 17 17.68 -3.24 1.07
CA GLN A 17 16.80 -4.33 0.64
C GLN A 17 15.44 -3.85 0.14
N ILE A 18 15.02 -2.61 0.45
CA ILE A 18 13.71 -2.11 0.00
C ILE A 18 13.59 -2.13 -1.53
N LYS A 19 14.68 -1.90 -2.25
CA LYS A 19 14.70 -1.90 -3.73
C LYS A 19 14.49 -3.29 -4.34
N THR A 20 14.74 -4.35 -3.59
CA THR A 20 14.58 -5.73 -4.05
C THR A 20 13.22 -6.32 -3.66
N LEU A 21 12.41 -5.59 -2.89
CA LEU A 21 11.11 -6.06 -2.46
C LEU A 21 10.14 -6.15 -3.66
N PRO A 22 9.28 -7.19 -3.70
CA PRO A 22 8.18 -7.24 -4.65
C PRO A 22 7.27 -6.02 -4.50
N GLN A 23 6.82 -5.48 -5.63
CA GLN A 23 5.90 -4.35 -5.66
C GLN A 23 4.63 -4.62 -4.84
N GLU A 24 4.07 -5.82 -4.95
CA GLU A 24 2.86 -6.22 -4.21
C GLU A 24 3.06 -6.13 -2.70
N PHE A 25 4.24 -6.50 -2.20
CA PHE A 25 4.56 -6.40 -0.78
C PHE A 25 4.58 -4.94 -0.31
N ILE A 26 5.19 -4.06 -1.11
CA ILE A 26 5.24 -2.62 -0.82
C ILE A 26 3.83 -2.03 -0.78
N ILE A 27 3.00 -2.36 -1.78
CA ILE A 27 1.61 -1.91 -1.84
C ILE A 27 0.81 -2.45 -0.65
N GLN A 28 0.94 -3.73 -0.31
CA GLN A 28 0.26 -4.34 0.82
C GLN A 28 0.63 -3.64 2.14
N ARG A 29 1.92 -3.36 2.38
CA ARG A 29 2.37 -2.63 3.57
C ARG A 29 1.78 -1.24 3.65
N ALA A 30 1.71 -0.52 2.54
CA ALA A 30 1.07 0.79 2.50
C ALA A 30 -0.45 0.72 2.70
N LEU A 31 -1.13 -0.29 2.15
CA LEU A 31 -2.55 -0.51 2.38
C LEU A 31 -2.83 -0.86 3.85
N THR A 32 -1.94 -1.60 4.52
CA THR A 32 -2.11 -1.94 5.94
C THR A 32 -1.79 -0.77 6.86
N TYR A 33 -0.60 -0.17 6.74
CA TYR A 33 -0.09 0.80 7.72
C TYR A 33 -0.04 2.24 7.22
N GLY A 34 -0.12 2.44 5.91
CA GLY A 34 -0.05 3.75 5.28
C GLY A 34 -1.33 4.58 5.45
N GLY A 35 -1.14 5.90 5.38
CA GLY A 35 -2.23 6.87 5.24
C GLY A 35 -2.63 7.08 3.78
N VAL A 36 -3.73 7.81 3.58
CA VAL A 36 -4.32 8.07 2.26
C VAL A 36 -3.30 8.64 1.27
N ARG A 37 -2.48 9.61 1.71
CA ARG A 37 -1.45 10.24 0.87
C ARG A 37 -0.47 9.23 0.26
N LEU A 38 0.02 8.29 1.07
CA LEU A 38 0.95 7.26 0.60
C LEU A 38 0.26 6.34 -0.40
N ILE A 39 -0.99 5.95 -0.12
CA ILE A 39 -1.76 5.09 -1.02
C ILE A 39 -1.99 5.79 -2.37
N THR A 40 -2.35 7.08 -2.37
CA THR A 40 -2.47 7.87 -3.60
C THR A 40 -1.15 7.97 -4.37
N GLN A 41 -0.01 8.15 -3.69
CA GLN A 41 1.31 8.11 -4.34
C GLN A 41 1.57 6.76 -5.02
N LEU A 42 1.23 5.65 -4.35
CA LEU A 42 1.37 4.33 -4.94
C LEU A 42 0.44 4.10 -6.12
N MET A 43 -0.78 4.66 -6.10
CA MET A 43 -1.67 4.64 -7.26
C MET A 43 -1.08 5.37 -8.45
N HIS A 44 -0.44 6.53 -8.23
CA HIS A 44 0.26 7.25 -9.31
C HIS A 44 1.48 6.49 -9.82
N GLN A 45 2.22 5.80 -8.94
CA GLN A 45 3.45 5.11 -9.31
C GLN A 45 3.19 3.76 -10.00
N TYR A 46 2.23 3.00 -9.51
CA TYR A 46 1.99 1.61 -9.91
C TYR A 46 0.68 1.39 -10.66
N GLY A 47 -0.19 2.40 -10.71
CA GLY A 47 -1.52 2.31 -11.29
C GLY A 47 -2.58 1.89 -10.27
N SER A 48 -3.75 2.55 -10.34
CA SER A 48 -4.89 2.26 -9.46
C SER A 48 -5.39 0.82 -9.59
N SER A 49 -5.37 0.26 -10.80
CA SER A 49 -5.79 -1.13 -11.05
C SER A 49 -4.92 -2.12 -10.27
N THR A 50 -3.59 -1.94 -10.31
CA THR A 50 -2.67 -2.81 -9.57
C THR A 50 -2.84 -2.69 -8.06
N VAL A 51 -2.99 -1.47 -7.55
CA VAL A 51 -3.25 -1.25 -6.11
C VAL A 51 -4.57 -1.90 -5.68
N LYS A 52 -5.60 -1.81 -6.52
CA LYS A 52 -6.91 -2.44 -6.28
C LYS A 52 -6.82 -3.97 -6.33
N THR A 53 -6.08 -4.55 -7.28
CA THR A 53 -5.84 -5.99 -7.33
C THR A 53 -5.14 -6.48 -6.06
N VAL A 54 -4.13 -5.77 -5.58
CA VAL A 54 -3.46 -6.12 -4.32
C VAL A 54 -4.44 -6.05 -3.16
N LEU A 55 -5.26 -4.99 -3.06
CA LEU A 55 -6.28 -4.85 -2.02
C LEU A 55 -7.25 -6.04 -2.00
N HIS A 56 -7.75 -6.48 -3.16
CA HIS A 56 -8.67 -7.62 -3.26
C HIS A 56 -8.01 -8.97 -2.93
N ASN A 57 -6.70 -9.10 -3.18
CA ASN A 57 -5.95 -10.31 -2.87
C ASN A 57 -5.45 -10.38 -1.42
N MET A 58 -5.63 -9.31 -0.63
CA MET A 58 -5.26 -9.31 0.77
C MET A 58 -6.15 -10.29 1.55
N LYS A 59 -5.54 -11.00 2.51
CA LYS A 59 -6.28 -11.88 3.42
C LYS A 59 -7.34 -11.08 4.19
N SER A 60 -8.51 -11.68 4.38
CA SER A 60 -9.56 -11.10 5.23
C SER A 60 -8.98 -10.79 6.62
N GLY A 61 -9.26 -9.57 7.11
CA GLY A 61 -8.72 -9.06 8.38
C GLY A 61 -7.32 -8.45 8.33
N ALA A 62 -6.64 -8.43 7.16
CA ALA A 62 -5.36 -7.75 7.01
C ALA A 62 -5.44 -6.21 7.16
N ILE A 63 -6.65 -5.66 6.97
CA ILE A 63 -7.00 -4.28 7.31
C ILE A 63 -8.35 -4.26 8.02
N THR A 64 -8.61 -3.19 8.77
CA THR A 64 -9.91 -3.01 9.42
C THR A 64 -11.02 -2.87 8.37
N GLN A 65 -12.22 -3.35 8.67
CA GLN A 65 -13.39 -3.22 7.79
C GLN A 65 -13.66 -1.76 7.39
N LYS A 66 -13.49 -0.82 8.33
CA LYS A 66 -13.62 0.62 8.07
C LYS A 66 -12.62 1.10 7.01
N LYS A 67 -11.35 0.66 7.09
CA LYS A 67 -10.32 1.03 6.12
C LYS A 67 -10.61 0.40 4.77
N GLN A 68 -10.97 -0.88 4.73
CA GLN A 68 -11.34 -1.57 3.50
C GLN A 68 -12.49 -0.87 2.79
N TYR A 69 -13.58 -0.59 3.52
CA TYR A 69 -14.73 0.13 3.00
C TYR A 69 -14.35 1.50 2.44
N TYR A 70 -13.54 2.28 3.18
CA TYR A 70 -13.09 3.58 2.70
C TYR A 70 -12.29 3.48 1.39
N LEU A 71 -11.37 2.52 1.32
CA LEU A 71 -10.53 2.31 0.14
C LEU A 71 -11.36 1.91 -1.08
N GLU A 72 -12.25 0.93 -0.93
CA GLU A 72 -13.07 0.43 -2.04
C GLU A 72 -14.10 1.46 -2.53
N GLN A 73 -14.67 2.26 -1.63
CA GLN A 73 -15.76 3.17 -1.99
C GLN A 73 -15.30 4.56 -2.41
N TYR A 74 -14.16 5.04 -1.92
CA TYR A 74 -13.76 6.45 -2.10
C TYR A 74 -12.40 6.63 -2.75
N LEU A 75 -11.46 5.69 -2.61
CA LEU A 75 -10.08 5.87 -3.07
C LEU A 75 -9.74 5.02 -4.30
N LEU A 76 -10.27 3.80 -4.38
CA LEU A 76 -10.01 2.80 -5.41
C LEU A 76 -11.33 2.24 -5.98
N PRO A 77 -12.20 3.09 -6.57
CA PRO A 77 -13.49 2.65 -7.11
C PRO A 77 -13.35 1.62 -8.23
#